data_AF-A0A081R9B5-F1
#
_entry.id   AF-A0A081R9B5-F1
#
_cell.length_a   1.000
_cell.length_b   1.000
_cell.length_c   1.000
_cell.angle_alpha   90.00
_cell.angle_beta   90.00
_cell.angle_gamma   90.00
#
_symmetry.space_group_name_H-M   'P 1'
#
loop_
_entity.id
_entity.type
_entity.pdbx_description
1 polymer ?
#
loop_
_entity_poly.entity_id
_entity_poly.type
_entity_poly.pdbx_seq_one_letter_code
_entity_poly.pdbx_strand_id
1 'polypeptide(L)'
;MGKRRLPVHDWLEPAFRRLASLIPLDEAAMAALIDAASHVRQFKARSELLAEGQPLPDPLLLLNGWAARTHVMEDGRRQIIEFMLPGDVIGYSCPPMP
;
A
#
# COMPACT_ATOMS: atom_id res chain seq x y z
N MET A 1 7.38 23.87 -13.02
CA MET A 1 6.04 23.27 -13.19
C MET A 1 5.54 22.87 -11.80
N GLY A 2 4.50 23.53 -11.30
CA GLY A 2 4.16 23.56 -9.87
C GLY A 2 3.87 22.19 -9.27
N LYS A 3 4.62 21.83 -8.22
CA LYS A 3 4.22 20.74 -7.33
C LYS A 3 2.97 21.21 -6.61
N ARG A 4 1.79 20.86 -7.13
CA ARG A 4 0.54 20.98 -6.38
C ARG A 4 0.70 20.10 -5.14
N ARG A 5 1.02 20.73 -4.00
CA ARG A 5 0.80 20.12 -2.70
C ARG A 5 -0.71 20.02 -2.56
N LEU A 6 -1.25 18.84 -2.85
CA LEU A 6 -2.60 18.50 -2.44
C LEU A 6 -2.66 18.62 -0.91
N PRO A 7 -3.76 19.12 -0.31
CA PRO A 7 -3.90 19.13 1.13
C PRO A 7 -3.69 17.71 1.66
N VAL A 8 -3.07 17.59 2.84
CA VAL A 8 -2.63 16.31 3.44
C VAL A 8 -3.77 15.27 3.48
N HIS A 9 -5.02 15.72 3.45
CA HIS A 9 -6.22 14.90 3.49
C HIS A 9 -6.57 14.21 2.15
N ASP A 10 -6.34 14.83 0.99
CA ASP A 10 -6.91 14.35 -0.29
C ASP A 10 -6.34 13.00 -0.74
N TRP A 11 -5.09 12.72 -0.42
CA TRP A 11 -4.40 11.48 -0.79
C TRP A 11 -4.48 10.39 0.30
N LEU A 12 -5.03 10.72 1.47
CA LEU A 12 -5.37 9.77 2.52
C LEU A 12 -6.80 9.26 2.42
N GLU A 13 -7.64 9.89 1.60
CA GLU A 13 -9.02 9.48 1.38
C GLU A 13 -9.18 7.98 1.06
N PRO A 14 -8.34 7.35 0.21
CA PRO A 14 -8.46 5.91 -0.04
C PRO A 14 -8.19 5.06 1.22
N ALA A 15 -7.28 5.51 2.08
CA ALA A 15 -6.98 4.86 3.35
C ALA A 15 -8.15 4.95 4.32
N PHE A 16 -8.72 6.15 4.49
CA PHE A 16 -9.91 6.36 5.31
C PHE A 16 -11.07 5.49 4.82
N ARG A 17 -11.36 5.52 3.52
CA ARG A 17 -12.44 4.70 2.93
C ARG A 17 -12.23 3.22 3.16
N ARG A 18 -11.02 2.70 2.93
CA ARG A 18 -10.73 1.28 3.14
C ARG A 18 -10.96 0.89 4.59
N LEU A 19 -10.34 1.61 5.53
CA LEU A 19 -10.41 1.23 6.93
C LEU A 19 -11.82 1.43 7.51
N ALA A 20 -12.51 2.51 7.12
CA ALA A 20 -13.91 2.75 7.48
C ALA A 20 -14.87 1.67 6.97
N SER A 21 -14.53 1.00 5.86
CA SER A 21 -15.33 -0.13 5.36
C SER A 21 -15.19 -1.40 6.19
N LEU A 22 -14.12 -1.51 7.00
CA LEU A 22 -13.88 -2.65 7.88
C LEU A 22 -14.42 -2.39 9.29
N ILE A 23 -14.23 -1.18 9.80
CA ILE A 23 -14.66 -0.76 11.14
C ILE A 23 -14.91 0.75 11.16
N PRO A 24 -15.90 1.26 11.92
CA PRO A 24 -16.05 2.70 12.12
C PRO A 24 -14.74 3.32 12.65
N LEU A 25 -14.27 4.37 11.98
CA LEU A 25 -13.11 5.13 12.41
C LEU A 25 -13.56 6.23 13.37
N ASP A 26 -13.19 6.11 14.63
CA ASP A 26 -13.34 7.19 15.59
C ASP A 26 -12.25 8.26 15.40
N GLU A 27 -12.35 9.34 16.17
CA GLU A 27 -11.42 10.47 16.09
C GLU A 27 -9.98 10.05 16.39
N ALA A 28 -9.78 9.12 17.33
CA ALA A 28 -8.46 8.62 17.70
C ALA A 28 -7.83 7.81 16.56
N ALA A 29 -8.59 6.91 15.91
CA ALA A 29 -8.13 6.15 14.76
C ALA A 29 -7.83 7.06 13.56
N MET A 30 -8.65 8.08 13.33
CA MET A 30 -8.38 9.08 12.29
C MET A 30 -7.09 9.85 12.56
N ALA A 31 -6.88 10.30 13.80
CA ALA A 31 -5.66 10.98 14.20
C ALA A 31 -4.42 10.08 14.04
N ALA A 32 -4.51 8.81 14.43
CA ALA A 32 -3.44 7.83 14.25
C ALA A 32 -3.09 7.62 12.77
N LEU A 33 -4.08 7.61 11.87
CA LEU A 33 -3.82 7.48 10.43
C LEU A 33 -3.12 8.72 9.86
N ILE A 34 -3.51 9.92 10.30
CA ILE A 34 -2.87 11.18 9.92
C ILE A 34 -1.42 11.21 10.43
N ASP A 35 -1.18 10.77 11.66
CA ASP A 35 0.16 10.68 12.23
C ASP A 35 1.03 9.65 11.48
N ALA A 36 0.49 8.47 11.18
CA ALA A 36 1.19 7.46 10.38
C ALA A 36 1.55 7.99 8.97
N ALA A 37 0.69 8.84 8.39
CA ALA A 37 0.95 9.49 7.11
C ALA A 37 2.11 10.50 7.12
N SER A 38 2.64 10.87 8.29
CA SER A 38 3.88 11.65 8.37
C SER A 38 5.12 10.85 7.91
N HIS A 39 5.04 9.51 7.89
CA HIS A 39 6.14 8.60 7.55
C HIS A 39 5.95 7.89 6.20
N VAL A 40 5.47 8.61 5.17
CA VAL A 40 5.19 7.99 3.87
C VAL A 40 6.45 7.66 3.08
N ARG A 41 6.48 6.41 2.60
CA ARG A 41 7.52 5.89 1.71
C ARG A 41 7.11 6.13 0.26
N GLN A 42 8.00 6.75 -0.52
CA GLN A 42 7.82 6.95 -1.95
C GLN A 42 8.66 5.97 -2.74
N PHE A 43 8.05 5.33 -3.73
CA PHE A 43 8.72 4.42 -4.63
C PHE A 43 8.67 4.96 -6.06
N LYS A 44 9.72 4.68 -6.84
CA LYS A 44 9.72 5.02 -8.26
C LYS A 44 8.83 4.04 -9.01
N ALA A 45 8.29 4.47 -10.15
CA ALA A 45 7.61 3.56 -11.05
C ALA A 45 8.56 2.41 -11.45
N ARG A 46 8.02 1.20 -11.56
CA ARG A 46 8.76 -0.04 -11.88
C ARG A 46 9.77 -0.48 -10.81
N SER A 47 9.69 0.08 -9.60
CA SER A 47 10.42 -0.46 -8.44
C SER A 47 9.73 -1.74 -7.95
N GLU A 48 10.55 -2.73 -7.59
CA GLU A 48 10.09 -3.89 -6.83
C GLU A 48 9.92 -3.47 -5.37
N LEU A 49 8.70 -3.59 -4.84
CA LEU A 49 8.37 -3.19 -3.47
C LEU A 49 8.70 -4.30 -2.46
N LEU A 50 8.42 -5.54 -2.85
CA LEU A 50 8.63 -6.74 -2.06
C LEU A 50 8.93 -7.89 -3.03
N ALA A 51 10.06 -8.57 -2.82
CA ALA A 51 10.37 -9.79 -3.55
C ALA A 51 9.68 -11.00 -2.89
N GLU A 52 9.38 -12.03 -3.67
CA GLU A 52 8.83 -13.27 -3.14
C GLU A 52 9.73 -13.86 -2.05
N GLY A 53 9.13 -14.29 -0.94
CA GLY A 53 9.84 -14.86 0.21
C GLY A 53 10.58 -13.84 1.10
N GLN A 54 10.57 -12.55 0.76
CA GLN A 54 11.13 -11.53 1.65
C GLN A 54 10.11 -11.13 2.74
N PRO A 55 10.55 -11.01 4.00
CA PRO A 55 9.70 -10.50 5.06
C PRO A 55 9.45 -9.01 4.84
N LEU A 56 8.19 -8.60 5.02
CA LEU A 56 7.85 -7.18 5.11
C LEU A 56 7.72 -6.83 6.60
N PRO A 57 8.55 -5.90 7.13
CA PRO A 57 8.56 -5.60 8.56
C PRO A 57 7.26 -4.99 9.04
N ASP A 58 6.62 -4.17 8.19
CA ASP A 58 5.36 -3.50 8.49
C ASP A 58 4.44 -3.55 7.25
N PRO A 59 3.13 -3.80 7.41
CA PRO A 59 2.19 -3.70 6.31
C PRO A 59 2.22 -2.29 5.70
N LEU A 60 2.11 -2.22 4.37
CA LEU A 60 2.04 -0.94 3.66
C LEU A 60 0.62 -0.72 3.16
N LEU A 61 0.16 0.52 3.20
CA LEU A 61 -1.10 0.93 2.59
C LEU A 61 -0.79 1.77 1.35
N LEU A 62 -1.34 1.39 0.20
CA LEU A 62 -1.12 2.12 -1.04
C LEU A 62 -1.96 3.41 -1.03
N LEU A 63 -1.32 4.57 -1.06
CA LEU A 63 -2.02 5.87 -1.00
C LEU A 63 -2.15 6.54 -2.36
N ASN A 64 -1.26 6.22 -3.30
CA ASN A 64 -1.27 6.81 -4.64
C ASN A 64 -0.61 5.86 -5.66
N GLY A 65 -1.04 5.97 -6.92
CA GLY A 65 -0.54 5.16 -8.02
C GLY A 65 -1.18 3.78 -8.05
N TRP A 66 -0.46 2.80 -8.56
CA TRP A 66 -0.88 1.40 -8.60
C TRP A 66 0.35 0.51 -8.44
N ALA A 67 0.15 -0.69 -7.94
CA ALA A 67 1.14 -1.75 -7.89
C ALA A 67 0.56 -3.03 -8.51
N ALA A 68 1.41 -4.00 -8.81
CA ALA A 68 0.98 -5.31 -9.25
C ALA A 68 1.72 -6.39 -8.47
N ARG A 69 0.98 -7.41 -8.06
CA ARG A 69 1.57 -8.67 -7.58
C ARG A 69 1.90 -9.50 -8.80
N THR A 70 3.16 -9.87 -8.93
CA THR A 70 3.63 -10.73 -10.01
C THR A 70 4.21 -12.01 -9.45
N HIS A 71 3.92 -13.13 -10.12
CA HIS A 71 4.62 -14.38 -9.90
C HIS A 71 5.67 -14.58 -10.99
N VAL A 72 6.88 -15.00 -10.60
CA VAL A 72 7.95 -15.37 -11.53
C VAL A 72 7.88 -16.88 -11.77
N MET A 73 7.63 -17.28 -13.01
CA MET A 73 7.57 -18.68 -13.42
C MET A 73 8.98 -19.27 -13.53
N GLU A 74 9.09 -20.60 -13.52
CA GLU A 74 10.38 -21.32 -13.67
C GLU A 74 11.14 -20.95 -14.96
N ASP A 75 10.42 -20.56 -16.02
CA ASP A 75 10.99 -20.13 -17.30
C ASP A 75 11.40 -18.63 -17.33
N GLY A 76 11.27 -17.93 -16.19
CA GLY A 76 11.64 -16.52 -16.04
C GLY A 76 10.58 -15.52 -16.49
N ARG A 77 9.43 -15.97 -17.02
CA ARG A 77 8.32 -15.07 -17.33
C ARG A 77 7.65 -14.55 -16.05
N ARG A 78 7.07 -13.35 -16.15
CA ARG A 78 6.31 -12.73 -15.07
C ARG A 78 4.82 -12.76 -15.40
N GLN A 79 4.02 -13.34 -14.52
CA GLN A 79 2.57 -13.29 -14.60
C GLN A 79 2.03 -12.26 -13.59
N ILE A 80 1.18 -11.33 -14.04
CA ILE A 80 0.44 -10.44 -13.13
C ILE A 80 -0.73 -11.23 -12.55
N ILE A 81 -0.74 -11.35 -11.23
CA ILE A 81 -1.79 -12.08 -10.48
C ILE A 81 -2.88 -11.11 -10.02
N GLU A 82 -2.48 -9.91 -9.58
CA GLU A 82 -3.37 -8.93 -8.98
C GLU A 82 -2.85 -7.51 -9.23
N PHE A 83 -3.76 -6.58 -9.50
CA PHE A 83 -3.47 -5.15 -9.46
C PHE A 83 -3.94 -4.57 -8.13
N MET A 84 -3.08 -3.77 -7.49
CA MET A 84 -3.35 -3.08 -6.24
C MET A 84 -3.52 -1.58 -6.52
N LEU A 85 -4.57 -1.00 -5.96
CA LEU A 85 -5.01 0.38 -6.14
C LEU A 85 -4.94 1.14 -4.81
N PRO A 86 -5.10 2.48 -4.84
CA PRO A 86 -5.10 3.26 -3.61
C PRO A 86 -6.19 2.76 -2.64
N GLY A 87 -5.79 2.50 -1.39
CA GLY A 87 -6.60 1.86 -0.37
C GLY A 87 -6.25 0.38 -0.13
N ASP A 88 -5.50 -0.27 -1.02
CA ASP A 88 -5.10 -1.66 -0.84
C ASP A 88 -3.89 -1.82 0.11
N VAL A 89 -3.89 -2.92 0.86
CA VAL A 89 -2.84 -3.26 1.84
C VAL A 89 -1.87 -4.27 1.23
N ILE A 90 -0.57 -3.98 1.32
CA ILE A 90 0.54 -4.82 0.88
C ILE A 90 1.17 -5.50 2.09
N GLY A 91 1.41 -6.81 1.99
CA GLY A 91 2.14 -7.59 3.00
C GLY A 91 1.30 -8.23 4.10
N TYR A 92 -0.04 -8.18 4.01
CA TYR A 92 -0.93 -8.84 4.98
C TYR A 92 -1.04 -10.37 4.76
N SER A 93 -0.55 -10.88 3.63
CA SER A 93 -0.59 -12.30 3.25
C SER A 93 0.81 -12.91 3.27
N CYS A 94 1.46 -12.94 4.44
CA CYS A 94 2.53 -13.92 4.66
C CYS A 94 1.92 -15.05 5.49
N PRO A 95 1.49 -16.17 4.87
CA PRO A 95 1.28 -17.37 5.67
C PRO A 95 2.62 -17.71 6.36
N PRO A 96 2.63 -18.13 7.63
CA PRO A 96 3.84 -18.66 8.24
C PRO A 96 4.36 -19.76 7.31
N MET A 97 5.64 -19.68 6.90
CA MET A 97 6.27 -20.81 6.23
C MET A 97 6.26 -21.99 7.22
N PRO A 98 6.00 -23.23 6.73
CA PRO A 98 6.01 -24.42 7.58
C PRO A 98 7.37 -24.65 8.24
#